data_AF-A0A7K4IF12-F1
#
_entry.id   AF-A0A7K4IF12-F1
#
_cell.length_a   1.000
_cell.length_b   1.000
_cell.length_c   1.000
_cell.angle_alpha   90.00
_cell.angle_beta   90.00
_cell.angle_gamma   90.00
#
_symmetry.space_group_name_H-M   'P 1'
#
loop_
_entity.id
_entity.type
_entity.pdbx_description
1 polymer ?
#
loop_
_entity_poly.entity_id
_entity_poly.type
_entity_poly.pdbx_seq_one_letter_code
_entity_poly.pdbx_strand_id
1 'polypeptide(L)'
;MFANTEEGIVVQTDLATLRKAADRVLVHYLEFVEQHDGTRRPTEGNVSFGEAVVFKEDIDLIPAEIVAVKLDGTTWYVMSTSETPASGFPTAKDAAKAAESEMKRLRILRQFLEKQNGAVVKPVENWKPDNVADAKRILSVISDARAKYLH
;
A
#
# COMPACT_ATOMS: atom_id res chain seq x y z
N MET A 1 -5.81 -24.72 -4.25
CA MET A 1 -4.46 -24.23 -3.89
C MET A 1 -4.48 -22.74 -4.19
N PHE A 2 -4.90 -21.93 -3.21
CA PHE A 2 -4.97 -20.48 -3.40
C PHE A 2 -3.53 -19.99 -3.46
N ALA A 3 -3.18 -19.27 -4.52
CA ALA A 3 -1.91 -18.55 -4.57
C ALA A 3 -1.82 -17.69 -3.31
N ASN A 4 -0.67 -17.69 -2.64
CA ASN A 4 -0.34 -16.66 -1.66
C ASN A 4 -0.42 -15.32 -2.40
N THR A 5 -1.58 -14.69 -2.39
CA THR A 5 -1.73 -13.29 -2.75
C THR A 5 -0.98 -12.54 -1.66
N GLU A 6 0.22 -12.04 -1.98
CA GLU A 6 0.94 -11.14 -1.09
C GLU A 6 0.02 -9.92 -0.88
N GLU A 7 -0.59 -9.82 0.29
CA GLU A 7 -1.60 -8.79 0.61
C GLU A 7 -0.96 -7.42 0.90
N GLY A 8 0.36 -7.38 0.95
CA GLY A 8 1.17 -6.19 1.17
C GLY A 8 2.55 -6.54 1.72
N ILE A 9 3.38 -5.52 1.89
CA ILE A 9 4.71 -5.61 2.46
C ILE A 9 4.84 -4.65 3.64
N VAL A 10 5.67 -5.00 4.61
CA VAL A 10 6.13 -4.06 5.63
C VAL A 10 7.54 -3.63 5.26
N VAL A 11 7.76 -2.31 5.19
CA VAL A 11 9.04 -1.72 4.81
C VAL A 11 9.48 -0.67 5.82
N GLN A 12 10.76 -0.72 6.21
CA GLN A 12 11.41 0.35 6.98
C GLN A 12 12.13 1.29 6.00
N THR A 13 11.59 2.48 5.78
CA THR A 13 12.13 3.48 4.85
C THR A 13 11.53 4.88 5.07
N ASP A 14 12.04 5.88 4.36
CA ASP A 14 11.48 7.23 4.34
C ASP A 14 10.42 7.43 3.25
N LEU A 15 9.62 8.49 3.37
CA LEU A 15 8.56 8.79 2.42
C LEU A 15 9.10 9.13 1.02
N ALA A 16 10.29 9.72 0.93
CA ALA A 16 10.92 10.04 -0.35
C ALA A 16 11.26 8.78 -1.17
N THR A 17 11.64 7.70 -0.48
CA THR A 17 11.92 6.41 -1.09
C THR A 17 10.62 5.72 -1.53
N LEU A 18 9.54 5.85 -0.74
CA LEU A 18 8.22 5.38 -1.15
C LEU A 18 7.70 6.09 -2.41
N ARG A 19 7.86 7.41 -2.52
CA ARG A 19 7.54 8.18 -3.74
C ARG A 19 8.28 7.65 -4.96
N LYS A 20 9.60 7.48 -4.84
CA LYS A 20 10.43 6.89 -5.91
C LYS A 20 10.00 5.46 -6.27
N ALA A 21 9.46 4.71 -5.31
CA ALA A 21 8.94 3.38 -5.56
C ALA A 21 7.61 3.44 -6.32
N ALA A 22 6.70 4.36 -5.94
CA ALA A 22 5.45 4.62 -6.65
C ALA A 22 5.70 5.03 -8.12
N ASP A 23 6.69 5.89 -8.37
CA ASP A 23 7.12 6.30 -9.72
C ASP A 23 7.55 5.13 -10.63
N ARG A 24 7.86 3.95 -10.05
CA ARG A 24 8.21 2.76 -10.84
C ARG A 24 6.99 2.02 -11.39
N VAL A 25 5.84 2.20 -10.77
CA VAL A 25 4.65 1.37 -11.01
C VAL A 25 3.41 2.17 -11.38
N LEU A 26 3.42 3.48 -11.15
CA LEU A 26 2.39 4.43 -11.54
C LEU A 26 2.97 5.42 -12.57
N VAL A 27 2.16 5.85 -13.54
CA VAL A 27 2.60 6.77 -14.60
C VAL A 27 2.36 8.23 -14.23
N HIS A 28 1.10 8.59 -14.00
CA HIS A 28 0.65 9.90 -13.53
C HIS A 28 -0.26 9.66 -12.35
N TYR A 29 0.07 10.23 -11.19
CA TYR A 29 -0.69 10.00 -9.97
C TYR A 29 -0.83 11.27 -9.13
N LEU A 30 -1.91 11.29 -8.36
CA LEU A 30 -2.15 12.23 -7.28
C LEU A 30 -1.59 11.65 -5.98
N GLU A 31 -1.01 12.52 -5.16
CA GLU A 31 -0.46 12.17 -3.85
C GLU A 31 -1.21 12.92 -2.75
N PHE A 32 -1.75 12.20 -1.77
CA PHE A 32 -2.41 12.81 -0.60
C PHE A 32 -2.26 11.96 0.66
N VAL A 33 -2.38 12.59 1.82
CA VAL A 33 -2.54 11.88 3.11
C VAL A 33 -4.01 11.72 3.39
N GLU A 34 -4.42 10.49 3.69
CA GLU A 34 -5.72 10.20 4.26
C GLU A 34 -5.61 10.00 5.77
N GLN A 35 -6.41 10.78 6.50
CA GLN A 35 -6.39 10.84 7.95
C GLN A 35 -7.35 9.80 8.56
N HIS A 36 -7.32 9.67 9.88
CA HIS A 36 -8.17 8.72 10.62
C HIS A 36 -9.68 8.93 10.40
N ASP A 37 -10.10 10.18 10.22
CA ASP A 37 -11.49 10.55 9.95
C ASP A 37 -11.89 10.39 8.47
N GLY A 38 -10.97 9.89 7.63
CA GLY A 38 -11.16 9.73 6.19
C GLY A 38 -11.01 11.03 5.40
N THR A 39 -10.68 12.15 6.04
CA THR A 39 -10.38 13.39 5.33
C THR A 39 -9.03 13.30 4.62
N ARG A 40 -8.90 14.08 3.55
CA ARG A 40 -7.70 14.11 2.72
C ARG A 40 -7.02 15.46 2.83
N ARG A 41 -5.71 15.44 2.95
CA ARG A 41 -4.86 16.64 2.95
C ARG A 41 -3.67 16.46 2.01
N PRO A 42 -3.09 17.56 1.50
CA PRO A 42 -1.81 17.51 0.80
C PRO A 42 -0.74 16.83 1.67
N THR A 43 0.26 16.22 1.03
CA THR A 43 1.36 15.51 1.72
C THR A 43 2.42 16.40 2.34
N GLU A 44 2.02 17.63 2.68
CA GLU A 44 2.82 18.56 3.45
C GLU A 44 2.78 18.18 4.94
N GLY A 45 3.95 18.22 5.59
CA GLY A 45 4.09 17.92 7.01
C GLY A 45 4.31 16.44 7.34
N ASN A 46 4.17 16.10 8.62
CA ASN A 46 4.42 14.75 9.12
C ASN A 46 3.20 13.85 8.90
N VAL A 47 3.45 12.56 8.66
CA VAL A 47 2.42 11.50 8.61
C VAL A 47 2.40 10.80 9.96
N SER A 48 1.26 10.83 10.63
CA SER A 48 1.07 10.24 11.95
C SER A 48 0.82 8.74 11.86
N PHE A 49 1.06 8.03 12.97
CA PHE A 49 0.71 6.61 13.10
C PHE A 49 -0.72 6.34 12.63
N GLY A 50 -0.91 5.37 11.74
CA GLY A 50 -2.20 4.95 11.19
C GLY A 50 -2.80 5.86 10.12
N GLU A 51 -2.19 7.01 9.81
CA GLU A 51 -2.49 7.76 8.59
C GLU A 51 -1.88 7.04 7.37
N ALA A 52 -2.50 7.23 6.21
CA ALA A 52 -2.07 6.62 4.96
C ALA A 52 -1.60 7.69 3.97
N VAL A 53 -0.46 7.46 3.31
CA VAL A 53 -0.13 8.18 2.08
C VAL A 53 -0.64 7.35 0.91
N VAL A 54 -1.47 7.96 0.08
CA VAL A 54 -2.08 7.31 -1.09
C VAL A 54 -1.50 7.94 -2.36
N PHE A 55 -0.97 7.08 -3.22
CA PHE A 55 -0.55 7.41 -4.57
C PHE A 55 -1.57 6.80 -5.53
N LYS A 56 -2.46 7.62 -6.11
CA LYS A 56 -3.58 7.16 -6.94
C LYS A 56 -3.40 7.62 -8.37
N GLU A 57 -3.47 6.71 -9.35
CA GLU A 57 -3.39 7.09 -10.76
C GLU A 57 -4.47 8.09 -11.16
N ASP A 58 -4.09 9.06 -11.98
CA ASP A 58 -4.97 10.07 -12.55
C ASP A 58 -5.57 9.54 -13.87
N ILE A 59 -6.42 8.51 -13.75
CA ILE A 59 -7.15 7.88 -14.86
C ILE A 59 -8.59 7.59 -14.48
N ASP A 60 -9.51 7.64 -15.46
CA ASP A 60 -10.95 7.49 -15.23
C ASP A 60 -11.38 6.03 -14.96
N LEU A 61 -10.63 5.05 -15.47
CA LEU A 61 -11.04 3.65 -15.45
C LEU A 61 -10.05 2.81 -14.63
N ILE A 62 -10.51 2.37 -13.45
CA ILE A 62 -9.80 1.44 -12.56
C ILE A 62 -8.40 2.00 -12.22
N PRO A 63 -8.33 3.19 -11.59
CA PRO A 63 -7.06 3.76 -11.17
C PRO A 63 -6.33 2.80 -10.23
N ALA A 64 -5.05 2.54 -10.52
CA ALA A 64 -4.20 1.83 -9.59
C ALA A 64 -3.84 2.74 -8.40
N GLU A 65 -3.71 2.12 -7.23
CA GLU A 65 -3.33 2.81 -6.01
C GLU A 65 -2.17 2.08 -5.33
N ILE A 66 -1.18 2.85 -4.88
CA ILE A 66 -0.21 2.41 -3.89
C ILE A 66 -0.55 3.11 -2.58
N VAL A 67 -0.85 2.31 -1.55
CA VAL A 67 -1.22 2.81 -0.24
C VAL A 67 -0.11 2.48 0.75
N ALA A 68 0.44 3.50 1.40
CA ALA A 68 1.47 3.37 2.43
C ALA A 68 0.96 3.88 3.78
N VAL A 69 0.64 2.96 4.68
CA VAL A 69 0.12 3.24 6.02
C VAL A 69 1.25 3.32 7.04
N LYS A 70 1.27 4.38 7.84
CA LYS A 70 2.30 4.58 8.85
C LYS A 70 2.11 3.62 10.02
N LEU A 71 3.11 2.78 10.29
CA LEU A 71 3.06 1.84 11.43
C LEU A 71 3.87 2.32 12.63
N ASP A 72 5.01 2.96 12.40
CA ASP A 72 5.86 3.57 13.44
C ASP A 72 7.00 4.33 12.75
N GLY A 73 7.73 5.20 13.46
CA GLY A 73 9.07 5.71 13.09
C GLY A 73 9.32 5.85 11.59
N THR A 74 10.02 4.90 10.99
CA THR A 74 10.22 4.75 9.52
C THR A 74 9.56 3.48 8.96
N THR A 75 8.72 2.80 9.72
CA THR A 75 8.04 1.58 9.33
C THR A 75 6.69 1.88 8.68
N TRP A 76 6.46 1.26 7.51
CA TRP A 76 5.25 1.42 6.71
C TRP A 76 4.69 0.07 6.31
N TYR A 77 3.37 -0.04 6.30
CA TYR A 77 2.66 -1.09 5.58
C TYR A 77 2.32 -0.58 4.19
N VAL A 78 2.72 -1.31 3.15
CA VAL A 78 2.52 -0.90 1.75
C VAL A 78 1.74 -1.98 1.02
N MET A 79 0.71 -1.59 0.29
CA MET A 79 -0.06 -2.47 -0.58
C MET A 79 -0.31 -1.81 -1.94
N SER A 80 -0.52 -2.64 -2.96
CA SER A 80 -1.05 -2.21 -4.25
C SER A 80 -2.49 -2.66 -4.34
N THR A 81 -3.37 -1.76 -4.75
CA THR A 81 -4.78 -2.04 -5.02
C THR A 81 -5.20 -1.33 -6.31
N SER A 82 -6.42 -1.55 -6.77
CA SER A 82 -7.05 -0.81 -7.85
C SER A 82 -8.51 -0.58 -7.48
N GLU A 83 -9.06 0.56 -7.87
CA GLU A 83 -10.48 0.83 -7.60
C GLU A 83 -11.38 -0.13 -8.39
N THR A 84 -12.22 -0.89 -7.68
CA THR A 84 -13.25 -1.73 -8.32
C THR A 84 -14.35 -0.83 -8.87
N PRO A 85 -14.75 -0.98 -10.15
CA PRO A 85 -15.86 -0.21 -10.71
C PRO A 85 -17.13 -0.34 -9.86
N ALA A 86 -17.95 0.72 -9.77
CA ALA A 86 -19.20 0.67 -9.00
C ALA A 86 -20.17 -0.43 -9.47
N SER A 87 -20.10 -0.83 -10.74
CA SER A 87 -20.87 -1.96 -11.30
C SER A 87 -20.26 -3.33 -10.99
N GLY A 88 -19.11 -3.38 -10.31
CA GLY A 88 -18.23 -4.54 -10.26
C GLY A 88 -17.50 -4.78 -11.59
N PHE A 89 -16.59 -5.76 -11.58
CA PHE A 89 -15.94 -6.22 -12.79
C PHE A 89 -16.96 -6.92 -13.73
N PRO A 90 -17.02 -6.56 -15.02
CA PRO A 90 -17.96 -7.17 -15.96
C PRO A 90 -17.80 -8.69 -16.10
N THR A 91 -16.57 -9.20 -15.95
CA THR A 91 -16.28 -10.63 -16.02
C THR A 91 -15.26 -11.05 -14.96
N ALA A 92 -15.27 -12.34 -14.59
CA ALA A 92 -14.25 -12.93 -13.74
C ALA A 92 -12.83 -12.82 -14.34
N LYS A 93 -12.72 -12.76 -15.68
CA LYS A 93 -11.45 -12.56 -16.38
C LYS A 93 -10.90 -11.15 -16.16
N ASP A 94 -11.76 -10.15 -16.09
CA ASP A 94 -11.35 -8.76 -15.85
C ASP A 94 -10.90 -8.58 -14.39
N ALA A 95 -11.64 -9.19 -13.45
CA ALA A 95 -11.22 -9.25 -12.04
C ALA A 95 -9.85 -9.94 -11.88
N ALA A 96 -9.63 -11.08 -12.54
CA ALA A 96 -8.35 -11.79 -12.49
C ALA A 96 -7.19 -10.95 -13.05
N LYS A 97 -7.42 -10.22 -14.15
CA LYS A 97 -6.41 -9.32 -14.73
C LYS A 97 -6.06 -8.15 -13.80
N ALA A 98 -7.04 -7.60 -13.09
CA ALA A 98 -6.80 -6.54 -12.11
C ALA A 98 -5.92 -7.07 -10.98
N ALA A 99 -6.29 -8.21 -10.39
CA ALA A 99 -5.50 -8.87 -9.34
C ALA A 99 -4.07 -9.23 -9.80
N GLU A 100 -3.91 -9.76 -11.02
CA GLU A 100 -2.58 -10.03 -11.60
C GLU A 100 -1.73 -8.77 -11.75
N SER A 101 -2.38 -7.65 -12.12
CA SER A 101 -1.70 -6.37 -12.26
C SER A 101 -1.26 -5.80 -10.90
N GLU A 102 -2.10 -5.92 -9.87
CA GLU A 102 -1.77 -5.55 -8.48
C GLU A 102 -0.58 -6.35 -7.96
N MET A 103 -0.61 -7.68 -8.10
CA MET A 103 0.50 -8.54 -7.70
C MET A 103 1.79 -8.18 -8.43
N LYS A 104 1.70 -7.88 -9.74
CA LYS A 104 2.86 -7.47 -10.53
C LYS A 104 3.43 -6.13 -10.04
N ARG A 105 2.59 -5.14 -9.73
CA ARG A 105 3.04 -3.84 -9.18
C ARG A 105 3.68 -4.01 -7.81
N LEU A 106 3.05 -4.75 -6.90
CA LEU A 106 3.61 -5.03 -5.58
C LEU A 106 4.99 -5.72 -5.68
N ARG A 107 5.13 -6.67 -6.60
CA ARG A 107 6.43 -7.32 -6.86
C ARG A 107 7.49 -6.34 -7.36
N ILE A 108 7.15 -5.44 -8.28
CA ILE A 108 8.09 -4.42 -8.79
C ILE A 108 8.49 -3.45 -7.68
N LEU A 109 7.51 -2.98 -6.87
CA LEU A 109 7.75 -2.15 -5.69
C LEU A 109 8.71 -2.81 -4.72
N ARG A 110 8.42 -4.05 -4.33
CA ARG A 110 9.25 -4.84 -3.44
C ARG A 110 10.68 -4.97 -3.96
N GLN A 111 10.86 -5.38 -5.22
CA GLN A 111 12.19 -5.51 -5.83
C GLN A 111 12.96 -4.19 -5.90
N PHE A 112 12.26 -3.07 -6.08
CA PHE A 112 12.88 -1.76 -6.07
C PHE A 112 13.33 -1.36 -4.66
N LEU A 113 12.46 -1.55 -3.66
CA LEU A 113 12.72 -1.24 -2.26
C LEU A 113 13.83 -2.11 -1.68
N GLU A 114 13.86 -3.41 -1.97
CA GLU A 114 14.94 -4.34 -1.56
C GLU A 114 16.33 -3.94 -2.09
N LYS A 115 16.38 -3.17 -3.19
CA LYS A 115 17.63 -2.64 -3.77
C LYS A 115 18.05 -1.30 -3.18
N GLN A 116 17.20 -0.64 -2.40
CA GLN A 116 17.55 0.64 -1.77
C GLN A 116 18.37 0.39 -0.51
N ASN A 117 19.47 1.12 -0.37
CA ASN A 117 20.36 0.97 0.77
C ASN A 117 19.62 1.31 2.08
N GLY A 118 19.61 0.37 3.04
CA GLY A 118 18.99 0.56 4.35
C GLY A 118 17.49 0.23 4.43
N ALA A 119 16.82 -0.13 3.33
CA ALA A 119 15.44 -0.56 3.39
C ALA A 119 15.32 -2.03 3.82
N VAL A 120 14.57 -2.29 4.89
CA VAL A 120 14.22 -3.65 5.31
C VAL A 120 12.80 -3.94 4.84
N VAL A 121 12.65 -4.86 3.88
CA VAL A 121 11.37 -5.26 3.31
C VAL A 121 11.03 -6.68 3.75
N LYS A 122 9.82 -6.89 4.27
CA LYS A 122 9.29 -8.22 4.60
C LYS A 122 7.86 -8.37 4.08
N PRO A 123 7.47 -9.54 3.55
CA PRO A 123 6.06 -9.84 3.35
C PRO A 123 5.30 -9.67 4.66
N VAL A 124 4.12 -9.07 4.61
CA VAL A 124 3.33 -8.77 5.82
C VAL A 124 3.00 -10.04 6.62
N GLU A 125 2.76 -11.19 5.96
CA GLU A 125 2.46 -12.45 6.64
C GLU A 125 3.66 -13.00 7.43
N ASN A 126 4.88 -12.62 7.05
CA ASN A 126 6.13 -13.06 7.66
C ASN A 126 6.72 -12.00 8.61
N TRP A 127 6.07 -10.84 8.74
CA TRP A 127 6.53 -9.76 9.59
C TRP A 127 5.90 -9.87 10.98
N LYS A 128 6.70 -9.60 12.02
CA LYS A 128 6.26 -9.53 13.41
C LYS A 128 6.75 -8.21 14.02
N PRO A 129 5.89 -7.48 14.75
CA PRO A 129 6.31 -6.33 15.53
C PRO A 129 7.33 -6.73 16.59
N ASP A 130 8.38 -5.93 16.77
CA ASP A 130 9.42 -6.20 17.78
C ASP A 130 8.89 -6.00 19.21
N ASN A 131 7.97 -5.03 19.39
CA ASN A 131 7.33 -4.77 20.68
C ASN A 131 5.93 -5.42 20.74
N VAL A 132 5.77 -6.38 21.66
CA VAL A 132 4.50 -7.08 21.89
C VAL A 132 3.39 -6.13 22.38
N ALA A 133 3.74 -5.07 23.13
CA ALA A 133 2.76 -4.11 23.63
C ALA A 133 2.10 -3.28 22.50
N ASP A 134 2.88 -2.93 21.47
CA ASP A 134 2.38 -2.19 20.30
C ASP A 134 1.84 -3.11 19.20
N ALA A 135 2.12 -4.42 19.28
CA ALA A 135 1.76 -5.38 18.26
C ALA A 135 0.25 -5.40 17.96
N LYS A 136 -0.60 -5.39 18.99
CA LYS A 136 -2.05 -5.38 18.80
C LYS A 136 -2.52 -4.13 18.04
N ARG A 137 -1.95 -2.97 18.35
CA ARG A 137 -2.29 -1.69 17.74
C ARG A 137 -1.80 -1.61 16.29
N ILE A 138 -0.61 -2.10 16.01
CA ILE A 138 -0.07 -2.15 14.64
C ILE A 138 -0.88 -3.11 13.77
N LEU A 139 -1.18 -4.30 14.29
CA LEU A 139 -1.97 -5.30 13.56
C LEU A 139 -3.40 -4.81 13.30
N SER A 140 -4.00 -4.06 14.23
CA SER A 140 -5.32 -3.45 13.98
C SER A 140 -5.25 -2.42 12.84
N VAL A 141 -4.23 -1.56 12.81
CA VAL A 141 -4.04 -0.60 11.70
C VAL A 141 -3.87 -1.30 10.36
N ILE A 142 -3.10 -2.39 10.29
CA ILE A 142 -2.96 -3.18 9.05
C ILE A 142 -4.31 -3.79 8.65
N SER A 143 -5.05 -4.35 9.61
CA SER A 143 -6.37 -4.94 9.37
C SER A 143 -7.38 -3.89 8.87
N ASP A 144 -7.40 -2.71 9.48
CA ASP A 144 -8.30 -1.62 9.10
C ASP A 144 -7.97 -1.10 7.70
N ALA A 145 -6.68 -0.94 7.39
CA ALA A 145 -6.23 -0.57 6.06
C ALA A 145 -6.66 -1.59 5.01
N ARG A 146 -6.49 -2.88 5.29
CA ARG A 146 -6.95 -3.95 4.39
C ARG A 146 -8.45 -3.89 4.15
N ALA A 147 -9.24 -3.76 5.21
CA ALA A 147 -10.69 -3.66 5.09
C ALA A 147 -11.14 -2.42 4.29
N LYS A 148 -10.34 -1.35 4.31
CA LYS A 148 -10.64 -0.10 3.62
C LYS A 148 -10.25 -0.10 2.14
N TYR A 149 -9.08 -0.65 1.80
CA TYR A 149 -8.45 -0.47 0.49
C TYR A 149 -8.37 -1.74 -0.37
N LEU A 150 -8.52 -2.94 0.21
CA LEU A 150 -8.65 -4.17 -0.58
C LEU A 150 -10.12 -4.31 -1.00
N HIS A 151 -10.35 -4.33 -2.32
CA HIS A 151 -11.68 -4.37 -2.94
C HIS A 151 -11.99 -5.74 -3.57
#